data_AF-A0A7V8XYH8-F1
#
_entry.id   AF-A0A7V8XYH8-F1
#
_cell.length_a   1.000
_cell.length_b   1.000
_cell.length_c   1.000
_cell.angle_alpha   90.00
_cell.angle_beta   90.00
_cell.angle_gamma   90.00
#
_symmetry.space_group_name_H-M   'P 1'
#
loop_
_entity.id
_entity.type
_entity.pdbx_description
1 polymer ?
#
loop_
_entity_poly.entity_id
_entity_poly.type
_entity_poly.pdbx_seq_one_letter_code
_entity_poly.pdbx_strand_id
1 'polypeptide(L)'
;MTLSLRRPAATLAVLAALLTACATSRDAPSADPSPLRPRNAASASATASPSGPASPSGEAITHELADKIDELLAMMAEDRAVRTGVAPPGDDRSAEELFGQMGAVDEANSLRIREILDEHGWPGWSMVGEDGSLAAWVVIQHADRQLDLQELGLRYLHGAVDAGDASAGDLAYLVDRVRVAKGQPQVYGTQLGAGPDGELTPQTPIEDEANVDARRAEAGLGTLEEYYEEFRRAMEELPEG
;
A
#
# COMPACT_ATOMS: atom_id res chain seq x y z
N MET A 1 23.47 9.75 -40.87
CA MET A 1 22.92 10.81 -39.99
C MET A 1 21.44 10.86 -40.33
N THR A 2 20.53 10.35 -39.50
CA THR A 2 20.22 10.77 -38.14
C THR A 2 19.99 9.58 -37.20
N LEU A 3 20.41 9.74 -35.94
CA LEU A 3 20.27 8.74 -34.88
C LEU A 3 18.79 8.54 -34.53
N SER A 4 18.33 7.28 -34.56
CA SER A 4 17.13 6.86 -33.84
C SER A 4 17.48 6.86 -32.35
N LEU A 5 17.05 7.90 -31.64
CA LEU A 5 17.13 7.97 -30.18
C LEU A 5 16.23 6.87 -29.62
N ARG A 6 16.86 5.83 -29.07
CA ARG A 6 16.22 4.90 -28.15
C ARG A 6 15.59 5.73 -27.03
N ARG A 7 14.26 5.68 -26.91
CA ARG A 7 13.57 6.14 -25.69
C ARG A 7 14.19 5.37 -24.51
N PRO A 8 14.86 6.01 -23.55
CA PRO A 8 15.40 5.28 -22.41
C PRO A 8 14.24 4.83 -21.52
N ALA A 9 14.48 3.79 -20.73
CA ALA A 9 13.55 3.09 -19.83
C ALA A 9 12.88 3.94 -18.72
N ALA A 10 12.90 5.27 -18.84
CA ALA A 10 12.37 6.22 -17.86
C ALA A 10 10.83 6.29 -17.85
N THR A 11 10.14 5.82 -18.90
CA THR A 11 8.66 5.90 -18.99
C THR A 11 7.94 4.90 -18.07
N LEU A 12 8.60 3.82 -17.61
CA LEU A 12 7.97 2.84 -16.72
C LEU A 12 8.03 3.24 -15.23
N ALA A 13 9.06 3.99 -14.81
CA ALA A 13 9.26 4.34 -13.41
C ALA A 13 8.25 5.40 -12.90
N VAL A 14 7.68 6.19 -13.81
CA VAL A 14 6.71 7.26 -13.50
C VAL A 14 5.35 6.71 -13.06
N LEU A 15 4.95 5.52 -13.52
CA LEU A 15 3.63 4.97 -13.17
C LEU A 15 3.49 4.58 -11.69
N ALA A 16 4.60 4.25 -11.02
CA ALA A 16 4.58 3.87 -9.61
C ALA A 16 4.42 5.08 -8.66
N ALA A 17 4.78 6.30 -9.10
CA ALA A 17 4.77 7.49 -8.27
C ALA A 17 3.38 8.14 -8.11
N LEU A 18 2.45 7.88 -9.04
CA LEU A 18 1.12 8.50 -9.05
C LEU A 18 0.14 7.90 -8.04
N LEU A 19 0.43 6.71 -7.51
CA LEU A 19 -0.47 5.99 -6.59
C LEU A 19 -0.55 6.58 -5.18
N THR A 20 0.27 7.56 -4.86
CA THR A 20 0.30 8.16 -3.52
C THR A 20 -0.65 9.37 -3.37
N ALA A 21 -1.15 9.93 -4.49
CA ALA A 21 -1.92 11.18 -4.47
C ALA A 21 -3.45 11.00 -4.46
N CYS A 22 -3.98 9.87 -4.93
CA CYS A 22 -5.43 9.72 -5.11
C CYS A 22 -6.21 9.28 -3.85
N ALA A 23 -5.53 8.93 -2.75
CA ALA A 23 -6.19 8.41 -1.53
C ALA A 23 -6.68 9.50 -0.54
N THR A 24 -6.43 10.79 -0.78
CA THR A 24 -6.71 11.85 0.22
C THR A 24 -8.04 12.57 0.06
N SER A 25 -9.00 12.04 -0.71
CA SER A 25 -10.35 12.62 -0.70
C SER A 25 -11.43 11.57 -0.61
N ARG A 26 -12.06 11.49 0.58
CA ARG A 26 -13.53 11.42 0.73
C ARG A 26 -13.91 11.48 2.21
N ASP A 27 -14.46 12.63 2.62
CA ASP A 27 -15.44 12.67 3.69
C ASP A 27 -16.62 11.75 3.32
N ALA A 28 -16.91 10.75 4.15
CA ALA A 28 -18.14 9.99 4.10
C ALA A 28 -18.82 9.99 5.49
N PRO A 29 -20.15 10.19 5.56
CA PRO A 29 -20.86 10.45 6.81
C PRO A 29 -21.03 9.19 7.67
N SER A 30 -20.87 9.36 8.98
CA SER A 30 -21.02 8.29 9.97
C SER A 30 -22.45 7.77 10.07
N ALA A 31 -22.60 6.46 9.93
CA ALA A 31 -23.81 5.73 10.33
C ALA A 31 -23.47 4.92 11.58
N ASP A 32 -24.09 5.29 12.70
CA ASP A 32 -24.03 4.61 14.00
C ASP A 32 -24.92 3.36 13.98
N PRO A 33 -24.42 2.20 14.43
CA PRO A 33 -25.28 1.19 15.01
C PRO A 33 -24.80 0.80 16.42
N SER A 34 -25.44 1.40 17.41
CA SER A 34 -25.54 0.84 18.76
C SER A 34 -26.00 -0.63 18.75
N PRO A 35 -25.39 -1.52 19.55
CA PRO A 35 -26.04 -2.77 19.93
C PRO A 35 -26.42 -2.82 21.42
N LEU A 36 -27.63 -3.34 21.62
CA LEU A 36 -28.28 -3.62 22.90
C LEU A 36 -27.49 -4.65 23.73
N ARG A 37 -27.31 -4.34 25.01
CA ARG A 37 -26.86 -5.28 26.07
C ARG A 37 -27.95 -6.29 26.45
N PRO A 38 -27.53 -7.47 26.93
CA PRO A 38 -28.17 -8.09 28.09
C PRO A 38 -27.23 -8.17 29.32
N ARG A 39 -27.84 -8.16 30.51
CA ARG A 39 -27.19 -8.19 31.84
C ARG A 39 -27.20 -9.60 32.47
N ASN A 40 -26.08 -9.95 33.11
CA ASN A 40 -25.89 -10.72 34.36
C ASN A 40 -26.35 -12.20 34.42
N ALA A 41 -25.75 -13.12 35.19
CA ALA A 41 -24.69 -13.12 36.21
C ALA A 41 -24.23 -14.57 36.47
N ALA A 42 -23.01 -14.77 37.01
CA ALA A 42 -22.73 -15.75 38.08
C ALA A 42 -21.28 -15.59 38.60
N SER A 43 -21.15 -15.71 39.91
CA SER A 43 -19.93 -15.64 40.71
C SER A 43 -19.35 -17.04 40.93
N ALA A 44 -18.01 -17.19 41.00
CA ALA A 44 -17.32 -17.84 42.13
C ALA A 44 -15.80 -18.03 41.94
N SER A 45 -15.08 -17.68 43.02
CA SER A 45 -13.86 -18.25 43.61
C SER A 45 -12.55 -18.41 42.83
N ALA A 46 -11.53 -17.81 43.44
CA ALA A 46 -10.12 -17.84 43.11
C ALA A 46 -9.43 -19.16 43.50
N THR A 47 -8.42 -19.52 42.71
CA THR A 47 -7.23 -20.26 43.14
C THR A 47 -6.02 -19.68 42.43
N ALA A 48 -5.02 -19.24 43.19
CA ALA A 48 -3.78 -18.65 42.68
C ALA A 48 -2.81 -19.73 42.17
N SER A 49 -2.14 -19.46 41.03
CA SER A 49 -0.87 -20.04 40.56
C SER A 49 -0.46 -19.38 39.22
N PRO A 50 0.79 -19.57 38.78
CA PRO A 50 1.98 -18.81 39.10
C PRO A 50 2.17 -17.58 38.18
N SER A 51 2.99 -16.62 38.62
CA SER A 51 3.33 -15.41 37.88
C SER A 51 4.00 -15.74 36.54
N GLY A 52 3.25 -15.61 35.45
CA GLY A 52 3.79 -15.46 34.10
C GLY A 52 4.52 -14.11 33.94
N PRO A 53 5.24 -13.90 32.83
CA PRO A 53 5.87 -12.61 32.55
C PRO A 53 4.80 -11.52 32.63
N ALA A 54 5.09 -10.45 33.37
CA ALA A 54 4.16 -9.35 33.55
C ALA A 54 3.78 -8.79 32.18
N SER A 55 2.48 -8.74 31.88
CA SER A 55 1.96 -8.06 30.70
C SER A 55 2.48 -6.61 30.70
N PRO A 56 2.89 -6.06 29.55
CA PRO A 56 3.40 -4.70 29.49
C PRO A 56 2.34 -3.72 30.01
N SER A 57 2.80 -2.67 30.70
CA SER A 57 1.93 -1.59 31.16
C SER A 57 1.36 -0.83 29.96
N GLY A 58 0.21 -0.17 30.13
CA GLY A 58 -0.43 0.59 29.06
C GLY A 58 0.48 1.65 28.43
N GLU A 59 1.39 2.24 29.22
CA GLU A 59 2.38 3.22 28.75
C GLU A 59 3.49 2.58 27.88
N ALA A 60 3.90 1.34 28.20
CA ALA A 60 4.86 0.61 27.38
C ALA A 60 4.24 0.20 26.03
N ILE A 61 2.98 -0.23 26.03
CA ILE A 61 2.24 -0.57 24.80
C ILE A 61 2.10 0.66 23.89
N THR A 62 1.78 1.83 24.46
CA THR A 62 1.65 3.05 23.65
C THR A 62 2.97 3.50 23.02
N HIS A 63 4.10 3.27 23.71
CA HIS A 63 5.41 3.65 23.19
C HIS A 63 5.88 2.68 22.10
N GLU A 64 5.69 1.38 22.30
CA GLU A 64 5.96 0.35 21.28
C GLU A 64 5.13 0.60 20.00
N LEU A 65 3.88 1.02 20.16
CA LEU A 65 3.01 1.38 19.06
C LEU A 65 3.49 2.63 18.31
N ALA A 66 3.90 3.67 19.05
CA ALA A 66 4.47 4.87 18.46
C ALA A 66 5.76 4.56 17.70
N ASP A 67 6.65 3.75 18.27
CA ASP A 67 7.87 3.28 17.63
C ASP A 67 7.58 2.54 16.32
N LYS A 68 6.51 1.72 16.28
CA LYS A 68 6.08 1.01 15.07
C LYS A 68 5.57 1.96 13.99
N ILE A 69 4.81 2.98 14.37
CA ILE A 69 4.30 4.00 13.45
C ILE A 69 5.48 4.76 12.84
N ASP A 70 6.39 5.26 13.67
CA ASP A 70 7.56 6.02 13.22
C ASP A 70 8.47 5.18 12.30
N GLU A 71 8.64 3.89 12.62
CA GLU A 71 9.37 2.94 11.78
C GLU A 71 8.74 2.79 10.39
N LEU A 72 7.43 2.53 10.31
CA LEU A 72 6.73 2.37 9.03
C LEU A 72 6.76 3.68 8.20
N LEU A 73 6.55 4.82 8.85
CA LEU A 73 6.61 6.12 8.19
C LEU A 73 8.00 6.43 7.65
N ALA A 74 9.06 6.08 8.38
CA ALA A 74 10.43 6.23 7.90
C ALA A 74 10.71 5.33 6.68
N MET A 75 10.25 4.07 6.70
CA MET A 75 10.37 3.16 5.55
C MET A 75 9.67 3.71 4.31
N MET A 76 8.46 4.27 4.47
CA MET A 76 7.72 4.90 3.39
C MET A 76 8.38 6.20 2.90
N ALA A 77 8.95 7.00 3.81
CA ALA A 77 9.66 8.23 3.43
C ALA A 77 10.89 7.92 2.56
N GLU A 78 11.65 6.90 2.94
CA GLU A 78 12.81 6.43 2.17
C GLU A 78 12.38 5.84 0.81
N ASP A 79 11.32 5.03 0.78
CA ASP A 79 10.71 4.50 -0.44
C ASP A 79 10.34 5.60 -1.44
N ARG A 80 9.69 6.67 -0.96
CA ARG A 80 9.32 7.83 -1.79
C ARG A 80 10.55 8.61 -2.24
N ALA A 81 11.55 8.77 -1.37
CA ALA A 81 12.75 9.54 -1.68
C ALA A 81 13.51 8.92 -2.86
N VAL A 82 13.74 7.61 -2.83
CA VAL A 82 14.47 6.91 -3.91
C VAL A 82 13.69 6.81 -5.22
N ARG A 83 12.35 6.95 -5.18
CA ARG A 83 11.49 6.93 -6.37
C ARG A 83 11.28 8.31 -6.99
N THR A 84 11.29 9.36 -6.18
CA THR A 84 11.04 10.74 -6.63
C THR A 84 12.33 11.54 -6.82
N GLY A 85 13.45 11.08 -6.24
CA GLY A 85 14.70 11.85 -6.18
C GLY A 85 14.61 13.05 -5.24
N VAL A 86 13.58 13.11 -4.39
CA VAL A 86 13.36 14.19 -3.42
C VAL A 86 13.73 13.70 -2.03
N ALA A 87 14.82 14.24 -1.48
CA ALA A 87 15.28 13.89 -0.14
C ALA A 87 14.29 14.35 0.95
N PRO A 88 14.08 13.57 2.02
CA PRO A 88 13.34 14.01 3.19
C PRO A 88 14.07 15.15 3.93
N PRO A 89 13.38 15.92 4.79
CA PRO A 89 14.01 16.99 5.56
C PRO A 89 15.21 16.49 6.39
N GLY A 90 16.36 17.17 6.24
CA GLY A 90 17.60 16.83 6.96
C GLY A 90 18.48 15.79 6.26
N ASP A 91 18.09 15.34 5.07
CA ASP A 91 18.89 14.49 4.20
C ASP A 91 19.48 15.29 3.03
N ASP A 92 20.79 15.24 2.88
CA ASP A 92 21.57 16.01 1.89
C ASP A 92 21.89 15.21 0.62
N ARG A 93 21.37 13.97 0.48
CA ARG A 93 21.56 13.14 -0.73
C ARG A 93 20.97 13.83 -1.96
N SER A 94 21.72 13.78 -3.06
CA SER A 94 21.28 14.23 -4.38
C SER A 94 20.26 13.27 -4.99
N ALA A 95 19.50 13.76 -5.98
CA ALA A 95 18.57 12.90 -6.74
C ALA A 95 19.29 11.70 -7.40
N GLU A 96 20.50 11.89 -7.91
CA GLU A 96 21.31 10.80 -8.50
C GLU A 96 21.65 9.72 -7.47
N GLU A 97 22.05 10.12 -6.26
CA GLU A 97 22.33 9.17 -5.16
C GLU A 97 21.06 8.43 -4.73
N LEU A 98 19.92 9.12 -4.61
CA LEU A 98 18.64 8.53 -4.25
C LEU A 98 18.17 7.51 -5.28
N PHE A 99 18.18 7.86 -6.57
CA PHE A 99 17.80 6.92 -7.64
C PHE A 99 18.75 5.70 -7.67
N GLY A 100 20.04 5.90 -7.40
CA GLY A 100 21.03 4.82 -7.30
C GLY A 100 20.79 3.85 -6.13
N GLN A 101 20.00 4.24 -5.13
CA GLN A 101 19.75 3.46 -3.91
C GLN A 101 18.42 2.68 -3.93
N MET A 102 17.55 2.90 -4.92
CA MET A 102 16.20 2.31 -4.96
C MET A 102 16.19 0.80 -4.71
N GLY A 103 17.05 0.05 -5.40
CA GLY A 103 17.11 -1.42 -5.21
C GLY A 103 17.55 -1.85 -3.81
N ALA A 104 18.46 -1.10 -3.17
CA ALA A 104 18.91 -1.41 -1.81
C ALA A 104 17.84 -1.06 -0.76
N VAL A 105 17.12 0.06 -0.97
CA VAL A 105 15.97 0.45 -0.14
C VAL A 105 14.85 -0.56 -0.26
N ASP A 106 14.49 -0.99 -1.49
CA ASP A 106 13.46 -2.00 -1.70
C ASP A 106 13.81 -3.33 -1.01
N GLU A 107 15.07 -3.75 -1.03
CA GLU A 107 15.53 -4.96 -0.34
C GLU A 107 15.45 -4.81 1.18
N ALA A 108 15.95 -3.71 1.73
CA ALA A 108 15.90 -3.44 3.18
C ALA A 108 14.45 -3.36 3.68
N ASN A 109 13.60 -2.62 2.96
CA ASN A 109 12.18 -2.49 3.26
C ASN A 109 11.46 -3.83 3.17
N SER A 110 11.76 -4.65 2.16
CA SER A 110 11.16 -5.99 2.00
C SER A 110 11.53 -6.94 3.14
N LEU A 111 12.79 -6.92 3.58
CA LEU A 111 13.22 -7.70 4.74
C LEU A 111 12.48 -7.25 6.00
N ARG A 112 12.43 -5.94 6.24
CA ARG A 112 11.85 -5.42 7.46
C ARG A 112 10.33 -5.60 7.52
N ILE A 113 9.62 -5.33 6.44
CA ILE A 113 8.15 -5.48 6.44
C ILE A 113 7.74 -6.94 6.58
N ARG A 114 8.55 -7.89 6.09
CA ARG A 114 8.30 -9.32 6.32
C ARG A 114 8.33 -9.66 7.80
N GLU A 115 9.32 -9.19 8.54
CA GLU A 115 9.40 -9.41 9.99
C GLU A 115 8.18 -8.86 10.71
N ILE A 116 7.73 -7.66 10.34
CA ILE A 116 6.51 -7.04 10.88
C ILE A 116 5.28 -7.91 10.59
N LEU A 117 5.12 -8.39 9.35
CA LEU A 117 4.01 -9.27 8.97
C LEU A 117 4.04 -10.62 9.70
N ASP A 118 5.22 -11.20 9.88
CA ASP A 118 5.39 -12.50 10.56
C ASP A 118 5.09 -12.40 12.06
N GLU A 119 5.40 -11.26 12.68
CA GLU A 119 5.19 -11.03 14.12
C GLU A 119 3.76 -10.56 14.44
N HIS A 120 3.20 -9.67 13.62
CA HIS A 120 1.97 -8.94 13.94
C HIS A 120 0.82 -9.17 12.97
N GLY A 121 1.04 -9.85 11.84
CA GLY A 121 0.10 -9.85 10.72
C GLY A 121 0.06 -8.48 10.03
N TRP A 122 -1.09 -8.11 9.45
CA TRP A 122 -1.23 -6.78 8.86
C TRP A 122 -1.19 -5.69 9.95
N PRO A 123 -0.31 -4.67 9.85
CA PRO A 123 -0.35 -3.53 10.74
C PRO A 123 -1.53 -2.62 10.35
N GLY A 124 -2.74 -3.01 10.79
CA GLY A 124 -4.00 -2.33 10.49
C GLY A 124 -4.19 -1.02 11.26
N TRP A 125 -5.29 -0.33 10.96
CA TRP A 125 -5.61 0.99 11.52
C TRP A 125 -5.68 0.99 13.06
N SER A 126 -6.22 -0.07 13.65
CA SER A 126 -6.32 -0.26 15.09
C SER A 126 -4.96 -0.36 15.79
N MET A 127 -3.92 -0.75 15.06
CA MET A 127 -2.55 -0.83 15.53
C MET A 127 -1.81 0.47 15.21
N VAL A 128 -1.63 0.80 13.93
CA VAL A 128 -0.69 1.85 13.52
C VAL A 128 -1.37 3.07 12.91
N GLY A 129 -2.69 3.18 13.00
CA GLY A 129 -3.46 4.22 12.33
C GLY A 129 -3.47 4.07 10.80
N GLU A 130 -4.16 4.99 10.13
CA GLU A 130 -4.27 5.01 8.67
C GLU A 130 -2.91 5.21 7.99
N ASP A 131 -2.12 6.18 8.46
CA ASP A 131 -0.82 6.49 7.88
C ASP A 131 0.18 5.34 8.00
N GLY A 132 0.22 4.65 9.15
CA GLY A 132 1.08 3.48 9.34
C GLY A 132 0.66 2.30 8.47
N SER A 133 -0.65 2.04 8.35
CA SER A 133 -1.16 0.96 7.48
C SER A 133 -0.88 1.27 6.01
N LEU A 134 -1.03 2.53 5.60
CA LEU A 134 -0.67 2.97 4.25
C LEU A 134 0.83 2.81 3.99
N ALA A 135 1.68 3.16 4.96
CA ALA A 135 3.12 3.01 4.84
C ALA A 135 3.54 1.54 4.66
N ALA A 136 2.93 0.62 5.40
CA ALA A 136 3.12 -0.82 5.20
C ALA A 136 2.71 -1.25 3.78
N TRP A 137 1.56 -0.77 3.29
CA TRP A 137 1.10 -1.07 1.95
C TRP A 137 2.04 -0.54 0.85
N VAL A 138 2.52 0.70 0.96
CA VAL A 138 3.46 1.30 0.00
C VAL A 138 4.71 0.43 -0.14
N VAL A 139 5.28 0.00 0.99
CA VAL A 139 6.46 -0.85 0.99
C VAL A 139 6.18 -2.22 0.35
N ILE A 140 5.06 -2.86 0.71
CA ILE A 140 4.71 -4.20 0.20
C ILE A 140 4.47 -4.17 -1.30
N GLN A 141 3.71 -3.19 -1.80
CA GLN A 141 3.44 -3.13 -3.24
C GLN A 141 4.73 -2.94 -4.04
N HIS A 142 5.74 -2.27 -3.49
CA HIS A 142 7.04 -2.05 -4.13
C HIS A 142 8.02 -3.22 -4.06
N ALA A 143 7.68 -4.32 -3.38
CA ALA A 143 8.49 -5.54 -3.33
C ALA A 143 8.41 -6.38 -4.63
N ASP A 144 8.59 -5.75 -5.80
CA ASP A 144 8.40 -6.38 -7.13
C ASP A 144 9.35 -7.55 -7.41
N ARG A 145 10.47 -7.62 -6.68
CA ARG A 145 11.44 -8.71 -6.77
C ARG A 145 11.12 -9.88 -5.82
N GLN A 146 10.11 -9.72 -4.96
CA GLN A 146 9.71 -10.68 -3.92
C GLN A 146 8.21 -10.94 -4.01
N LEU A 147 7.77 -11.58 -5.09
CA LEU A 147 6.35 -11.91 -5.30
C LEU A 147 5.72 -12.68 -4.12
N ASP A 148 6.50 -13.54 -3.46
CA ASP A 148 6.06 -14.28 -2.28
C ASP A 148 5.76 -13.36 -1.08
N LEU A 149 6.46 -12.23 -0.95
CA LEU A 149 6.17 -11.19 0.03
C LEU A 149 4.89 -10.43 -0.32
N GLN A 150 4.70 -10.06 -1.59
CA GLN A 150 3.46 -9.43 -2.04
C GLN A 150 2.25 -10.35 -1.79
N GLU A 151 2.39 -11.65 -2.04
CA GLU A 151 1.36 -12.64 -1.74
C GLU A 151 1.10 -12.81 -0.23
N LEU A 152 2.15 -12.74 0.60
CA LEU A 152 2.01 -12.77 2.06
C LEU A 152 1.24 -11.55 2.55
N GLY A 153 1.66 -10.35 2.13
CA GLY A 153 0.98 -9.10 2.44
C GLY A 153 -0.46 -9.10 1.95
N LEU A 154 -0.74 -9.60 0.74
CA LEU A 154 -2.09 -9.71 0.20
C LEU A 154 -2.99 -10.59 1.06
N ARG A 155 -2.51 -11.72 1.58
CA ARG A 155 -3.29 -12.57 2.49
C ARG A 155 -3.64 -11.86 3.79
N TYR A 156 -2.68 -11.17 4.40
CA TYR A 156 -2.91 -10.43 5.64
C TYR A 156 -3.82 -9.22 5.44
N LEU A 157 -3.60 -8.44 4.37
CA LEU A 157 -4.42 -7.29 4.01
C LEU A 157 -5.87 -7.68 3.75
N HIS A 158 -6.11 -8.82 3.07
CA HIS A 158 -7.47 -9.32 2.89
C HIS A 158 -8.18 -9.56 4.23
N GLY A 159 -7.51 -10.21 5.18
CA GLY A 159 -8.07 -10.44 6.52
C GLY A 159 -8.32 -9.14 7.30
N ALA A 160 -7.44 -8.14 7.14
CA ALA A 160 -7.60 -6.84 7.77
C ALA A 160 -8.78 -6.03 7.18
N VAL A 161 -8.96 -6.06 5.85
CA VAL A 161 -10.12 -5.42 5.19
C VAL A 161 -11.42 -6.11 5.62
N ASP A 162 -11.46 -7.44 5.68
CA ASP A 162 -12.64 -8.18 6.16
C ASP A 162 -13.01 -7.82 7.61
N ALA A 163 -11.99 -7.47 8.42
CA ALA A 163 -12.17 -7.00 9.79
C ALA A 163 -12.51 -5.49 9.90
N GLY A 164 -12.53 -4.76 8.79
CA GLY A 164 -12.72 -3.31 8.77
C GLY A 164 -11.53 -2.51 9.31
N ASP A 165 -10.31 -3.07 9.23
CA ASP A 165 -9.09 -2.51 9.83
C ASP A 165 -8.02 -2.13 8.78
N ALA A 166 -8.39 -2.08 7.49
CA ALA A 166 -7.53 -1.66 6.40
C ALA A 166 -8.33 -1.19 5.17
N SER A 167 -7.65 -0.51 4.25
CA SER A 167 -8.25 0.06 3.03
C SER A 167 -8.60 -1.01 1.98
N ALA A 168 -9.87 -1.05 1.56
CA ALA A 168 -10.31 -1.91 0.46
C ALA A 168 -9.71 -1.48 -0.90
N GLY A 169 -9.41 -0.19 -1.07
CA GLY A 169 -8.73 0.33 -2.25
C GLY A 169 -7.29 -0.17 -2.34
N ASP A 170 -6.56 -0.15 -1.23
CA ASP A 170 -5.18 -0.64 -1.14
C ASP A 170 -5.13 -2.14 -1.47
N LEU A 171 -6.12 -2.90 -0.98
CA LEU A 171 -6.31 -4.31 -1.33
C LEU A 171 -6.52 -4.48 -2.84
N ALA A 172 -7.39 -3.69 -3.46
CA ALA A 172 -7.66 -3.76 -4.90
C ALA A 172 -6.39 -3.54 -5.74
N TYR A 173 -5.57 -2.55 -5.39
CA TYR A 173 -4.30 -2.32 -6.07
C TYR A 173 -3.31 -3.48 -5.92
N LEU A 174 -3.16 -4.01 -4.70
CA LEU A 174 -2.23 -5.11 -4.44
C LEU A 174 -2.68 -6.42 -5.11
N VAL A 175 -4.00 -6.68 -5.18
CA VAL A 175 -4.57 -7.79 -5.96
C VAL A 175 -4.11 -7.70 -7.41
N ASP A 176 -4.35 -6.57 -8.05
CA ASP A 176 -4.03 -6.40 -9.47
C ASP A 176 -2.51 -6.46 -9.72
N ARG A 177 -1.69 -5.91 -8.81
CA ARG A 177 -0.23 -5.99 -8.91
C ARG A 177 0.29 -7.43 -8.86
N VAL A 178 -0.20 -8.23 -7.90
CA VAL A 178 0.14 -9.65 -7.80
C VAL A 178 -0.34 -10.43 -9.02
N ARG A 179 -1.55 -10.15 -9.52
CA ARG A 179 -2.10 -10.81 -10.70
C ARG A 179 -1.28 -10.49 -11.96
N VAL A 180 -0.91 -9.24 -12.15
CA VAL A 180 -0.07 -8.80 -13.28
C VAL A 180 1.31 -9.44 -13.22
N ALA A 181 1.95 -9.51 -12.04
CA ALA A 181 3.21 -10.22 -11.86
C ALA A 181 3.12 -11.72 -12.22
N LYS A 182 1.92 -12.31 -12.11
CA LYS A 182 1.62 -13.69 -12.52
C LYS A 182 1.12 -13.83 -13.95
N GLY A 183 1.00 -12.74 -14.71
CA GLY A 183 0.41 -12.72 -16.05
C GLY A 183 -1.09 -13.07 -16.08
N GLN A 184 -1.80 -12.79 -14.99
CA GLN A 184 -3.24 -13.06 -14.84
C GLN A 184 -4.07 -11.81 -15.12
N PRO A 185 -5.35 -11.95 -15.55
CA PRO A 185 -6.24 -10.82 -15.73
C PRO A 185 -6.48 -10.04 -14.43
N GLN A 186 -6.46 -8.72 -14.51
CA GLN A 186 -6.76 -7.80 -13.41
C GLN A 186 -8.23 -7.87 -13.00
N VAL A 187 -8.53 -7.56 -11.74
CA VAL A 187 -9.91 -7.45 -11.22
C VAL A 187 -10.42 -6.02 -11.33
N TYR A 188 -9.56 -5.03 -11.04
CA TYR A 188 -9.95 -3.63 -10.89
C TYR A 188 -9.34 -2.71 -11.96
N GLY A 189 -8.38 -3.20 -12.74
CA GLY A 189 -7.73 -2.47 -13.82
C GLY A 189 -6.73 -1.42 -13.33
N THR A 190 -6.10 -1.64 -12.18
CA THR A 190 -5.26 -0.59 -11.57
C THR A 190 -3.84 -0.52 -12.13
N GLN A 191 -3.30 -1.60 -12.70
CA GLN A 191 -1.95 -1.64 -13.24
C GLN A 191 -1.97 -1.28 -14.71
N LEU A 192 -1.45 -0.09 -15.00
CA LEU A 192 -1.34 0.46 -16.35
C LEU A 192 0.07 0.29 -16.90
N GLY A 193 0.22 0.38 -18.21
CA GLY A 193 1.48 0.29 -18.92
C GLY A 193 1.42 1.04 -20.24
N ALA A 194 2.58 1.21 -20.86
CA ALA A 194 2.66 1.77 -22.20
C ALA A 194 2.23 0.74 -23.23
N GLY A 195 1.14 1.01 -23.93
CA GLY A 195 0.66 0.26 -25.08
C GLY A 195 1.53 0.45 -26.33
N PRO A 196 1.22 -0.23 -27.44
CA PRO A 196 2.03 -0.25 -28.66
C PRO A 196 2.35 1.14 -29.22
N ASP A 197 1.42 2.08 -29.10
CA ASP A 197 1.55 3.45 -29.62
C ASP A 197 1.90 4.47 -28.52
N GLY A 198 2.28 4.00 -27.33
CA GLY A 198 2.54 4.84 -26.15
C GLY A 198 1.27 5.28 -25.41
N GLU A 199 0.10 4.82 -25.86
CA GLU A 199 -1.17 4.97 -25.14
C GLU A 199 -1.16 4.20 -23.82
N LEU A 200 -1.82 4.75 -22.80
CA LEU A 200 -1.91 4.12 -21.51
C LEU A 200 -2.95 3.00 -21.56
N THR A 201 -2.53 1.76 -21.29
CA THR A 201 -3.41 0.58 -21.34
C THR A 201 -3.18 -0.32 -20.13
N PRO A 202 -4.17 -1.14 -19.71
CA PRO A 202 -3.96 -2.20 -18.73
C PRO A 202 -2.76 -3.10 -19.09
N GLN A 203 -1.87 -3.38 -18.13
CA GLN A 203 -0.71 -4.27 -18.38
C GLN A 203 -1.11 -5.70 -18.73
N THR A 204 -2.25 -6.15 -18.20
CA THR A 204 -2.91 -7.41 -18.55
C THR A 204 -4.42 -7.15 -18.70
N PRO A 205 -5.16 -8.03 -19.41
CA PRO A 205 -6.62 -7.87 -19.59
C PRO A 205 -7.36 -7.70 -18.26
N ILE A 206 -8.49 -7.01 -18.29
CA ILE A 206 -9.38 -6.89 -17.12
C ILE A 206 -10.43 -8.01 -17.19
N GLU A 207 -10.56 -8.77 -16.11
CA GLU A 207 -11.60 -9.79 -15.95
C GLU A 207 -12.98 -9.11 -16.00
N ASP A 208 -13.87 -9.51 -16.90
CA ASP A 208 -15.21 -8.93 -17.02
C ASP A 208 -15.21 -7.38 -16.95
N GLU A 209 -14.47 -6.76 -17.86
CA GLU A 209 -14.24 -5.31 -17.91
C GLU A 209 -15.56 -4.52 -17.95
N ALA A 210 -16.61 -5.06 -18.55
CA ALA A 210 -17.92 -4.44 -18.62
C ALA A 210 -18.55 -4.17 -17.23
N ASN A 211 -18.15 -4.92 -16.19
CA ASN A 211 -18.63 -4.77 -14.82
C ASN A 211 -17.54 -4.28 -13.85
N VAL A 212 -16.38 -3.83 -14.36
CA VAL A 212 -15.24 -3.41 -13.52
C VAL A 212 -15.59 -2.27 -12.56
N ASP A 213 -16.40 -1.31 -13.01
CA ASP A 213 -16.75 -0.13 -12.21
C ASP A 213 -17.60 -0.49 -10.98
N ALA A 214 -18.38 -1.58 -11.03
CA ALA A 214 -19.10 -2.06 -9.85
C ALA A 214 -18.12 -2.55 -8.77
N ARG A 215 -17.12 -3.34 -9.15
CA ARG A 215 -16.07 -3.81 -8.22
C ARG A 215 -15.22 -2.66 -7.70
N ARG A 216 -14.88 -1.70 -8.57
CA ARG A 216 -14.15 -0.48 -8.19
C ARG A 216 -14.92 0.34 -7.16
N ALA A 217 -16.23 0.54 -7.36
CA ALA A 217 -17.07 1.24 -6.40
C ALA A 217 -17.16 0.52 -5.04
N GLU A 218 -17.27 -0.82 -5.02
CA GLU A 218 -17.24 -1.62 -3.79
C GLU A 218 -15.91 -1.48 -3.03
N ALA A 219 -14.79 -1.32 -3.74
CA ALA A 219 -13.48 -1.07 -3.17
C ALA A 219 -13.21 0.42 -2.83
N GLY A 220 -14.19 1.31 -3.05
CA GLY A 220 -14.04 2.75 -2.81
C GLY A 220 -13.25 3.52 -3.87
N LEU A 221 -12.96 2.89 -5.02
CA LEU A 221 -12.26 3.50 -6.14
C LEU A 221 -13.22 4.29 -7.05
N GLY A 222 -12.69 5.27 -7.79
CA GLY A 222 -13.39 5.92 -8.91
C GLY A 222 -13.58 4.97 -10.09
N THR A 223 -14.31 5.39 -11.12
CA THR A 223 -14.49 4.60 -12.34
C THR A 223 -13.17 4.39 -13.08
N LEU A 224 -13.13 3.41 -13.99
CA LEU A 224 -11.95 3.16 -14.81
C LEU A 224 -11.62 4.36 -15.71
N GLU A 225 -12.65 5.03 -16.25
CA GLU A 225 -12.50 6.23 -17.07
C GLU A 225 -11.89 7.39 -16.29
N GLU A 226 -12.42 7.69 -15.09
CA GLU A 226 -11.85 8.74 -14.21
C GLU A 226 -10.37 8.47 -13.91
N TYR A 227 -10.04 7.22 -13.64
CA TYR A 227 -8.66 6.79 -13.38
C TYR A 227 -7.74 7.01 -14.58
N TYR A 228 -8.20 6.72 -15.79
CA TYR A 228 -7.42 6.93 -17.01
C TYR A 228 -7.22 8.42 -17.31
N GLU A 229 -8.22 9.25 -17.06
CA GLU A 229 -8.11 10.70 -17.21
C GLU A 229 -7.13 11.29 -16.19
N GLU A 230 -7.18 10.87 -14.92
CA GLU A 230 -6.22 11.29 -13.89
C GLU A 230 -4.78 10.97 -14.30
N PHE A 231 -4.54 9.74 -14.78
CA PHE A 231 -3.22 9.36 -15.26
C PHE A 231 -2.79 10.13 -16.51
N ARG A 232 -3.68 10.35 -17.47
CA ARG A 232 -3.37 11.09 -18.69
C ARG A 232 -2.96 12.52 -18.36
N ARG A 233 -3.72 13.18 -17.49
CA ARG A 233 -3.42 14.52 -17.00
C ARG A 233 -2.07 14.57 -16.29
N ALA A 234 -1.80 13.61 -15.40
CA ALA A 234 -0.52 13.56 -14.71
C ALA A 234 0.66 13.38 -15.67
N MET A 235 0.51 12.56 -16.72
CA MET A 235 1.54 12.38 -17.73
C MET A 235 1.77 13.63 -18.60
N GLU A 236 0.73 14.43 -18.86
CA GLU A 236 0.82 15.71 -19.58
C GLU A 236 1.49 16.81 -18.75
N GLU A 237 1.35 16.78 -17.42
CA GLU A 237 1.93 17.75 -16.49
C GLU A 237 3.42 17.48 -16.17
N LEU A 238 3.98 16.34 -16.60
CA LEU A 238 5.40 16.05 -16.42
C LEU A 238 6.23 16.96 -17.35
N PRO A 239 7.19 17.74 -16.81
CA PRO A 239 8.04 18.58 -17.63
C PRO A 239 8.79 17.70 -18.64
N GLU A 240 8.74 18.07 -19.92
CA GLU A 240 9.67 17.53 -20.91
C GLU A 240 11.08 17.88 -20.42
N GLY A 241 11.83 16.85 -20.03
CA GLY A 241 13.20 16.98 -19.51
C GLY A 241 14.14 17.69 -20.46
#